data_AF-A0A8T0BFU2-F1
#
_entry.id   AF-A0A8T0BFU2-F1
#
_cell.length_a   1.000
_cell.length_b   1.000
_cell.length_c   1.000
_cell.angle_alpha   90.00
_cell.angle_beta   90.00
_cell.angle_gamma   90.00
#
_symmetry.space_group_name_H-M   'P 1'
#
loop_
_entity.id
_entity.type
_entity.pdbx_description
1 polymer ?
#
loop_
_entity_poly.entity_id
_entity_poly.type
_entity_poly.pdbx_seq_one_letter_code
_entity_poly.pdbx_strand_id
1 'polypeptide(L)'
;MTRPASLEHYKAGMLLSGVGDALGYRNQLWEYNESGPNIHQELQELGGLKNITVELPDWPVSDDTVLHLATAEALVTGKEGEDLLQEVASHYVKGMKDMEGRKPGPSSILGK
;
A
#
# COMPACT_ATOMS: atom_id res chain seq x y z
N MET A 1 24.01 16.17 -11.98
CA MET A 1 23.03 15.71 -12.99
C MET A 1 22.26 14.56 -12.38
N THR A 2 20.95 14.70 -12.20
CA THR A 2 20.08 13.61 -11.73
C THR A 2 19.93 12.58 -12.84
N ARG A 3 20.21 11.32 -12.53
CA ARG A 3 20.00 10.22 -13.48
C ARG A 3 18.48 10.05 -13.67
N PRO A 4 17.96 9.99 -14.91
CA PRO A 4 16.53 9.77 -15.12
C PRO A 4 16.12 8.41 -14.56
N ALA A 5 14.87 8.33 -14.07
CA ALA A 5 14.31 7.06 -13.62
C ALA A 5 14.20 6.09 -14.81
N SER A 6 14.60 4.83 -14.59
CA SER A 6 14.44 3.75 -15.57
C SER A 6 13.12 3.04 -15.32
N LEU A 7 12.67 2.22 -16.28
CA LEU A 7 11.50 1.36 -16.10
C LEU A 7 11.60 0.49 -14.83
N GLU A 8 12.78 -0.03 -14.53
CA GLU A 8 13.01 -0.83 -13.33
C GLU A 8 12.85 -0.01 -12.05
N HIS A 9 13.18 1.28 -12.06
CA HIS A 9 12.92 2.16 -10.93
C HIS A 9 11.41 2.35 -10.70
N TYR A 10 10.60 2.49 -11.77
CA TYR A 10 9.14 2.60 -11.64
C TYR A 10 8.51 1.30 -11.14
N LYS A 11 8.92 0.15 -11.69
CA LYS A 11 8.45 -1.17 -11.22
C LYS A 11 8.81 -1.38 -9.75
N ALA A 12 10.05 -1.10 -9.38
CA ALA A 12 10.50 -1.22 -8.00
C ALA A 12 9.73 -0.27 -7.07
N GLY A 13 9.45 0.97 -7.51
CA GLY A 13 8.65 1.91 -6.73
C GLY A 13 7.25 1.38 -6.40
N MET A 14 6.53 0.88 -7.41
CA MET A 14 5.20 0.28 -7.20
C MET A 14 5.27 -0.99 -6.34
N LEU A 15 6.17 -1.92 -6.68
CA LEU A 15 6.25 -3.22 -6.02
C LEU A 15 6.73 -3.10 -4.57
N LEU A 16 7.81 -2.35 -4.32
CA LEU A 16 8.38 -2.23 -2.97
C LEU A 16 7.52 -1.36 -2.06
N SER A 17 6.71 -0.44 -2.61
CA SER A 17 5.65 0.22 -1.84
C SER A 17 4.65 -0.82 -1.30
N GLY A 18 4.16 -1.72 -2.16
CA GLY A 18 3.21 -2.76 -1.73
C GLY A 18 3.81 -3.80 -0.79
N VAL A 19 5.08 -4.18 -1.01
CA VAL A 19 5.81 -5.08 -0.09
C VAL A 19 6.02 -4.42 1.28
N GLY A 20 6.37 -3.13 1.31
CA GLY A 20 6.54 -2.37 2.55
C GLY A 20 5.23 -2.26 3.33
N ASP A 21 4.13 -1.96 2.64
CA ASP A 21 2.77 -1.97 3.21
C ASP A 21 2.44 -3.34 3.82
N ALA A 22 2.49 -4.42 3.04
CA ALA A 22 2.14 -5.76 3.53
C ALA A 22 3.00 -6.20 4.74
N LEU A 23 4.30 -5.87 4.74
CA LEU A 23 5.20 -6.16 5.85
C LEU A 23 4.84 -5.37 7.11
N GLY A 24 4.58 -4.07 6.99
CA GLY A 24 4.21 -3.22 8.12
C GLY A 24 2.80 -3.52 8.66
N TYR A 25 1.90 -3.93 7.77
CA TYR A 25 0.54 -4.30 8.09
C TYR A 25 0.47 -5.64 8.82
N ARG A 26 1.08 -6.68 8.23
CA ARG A 26 1.07 -8.08 8.69
C ARG A 26 -0.30 -8.52 9.19
N ASN A 27 -1.31 -8.37 8.32
CA ASN A 27 -2.70 -8.66 8.63
C ASN A 27 -3.15 -8.04 9.97
N GLN A 28 -2.84 -6.75 10.16
CA GLN A 28 -3.20 -5.92 11.33
C GLN A 28 -2.39 -6.19 12.61
N LEU A 29 -1.52 -7.20 12.62
CA LEU A 29 -0.79 -7.58 13.83
C LEU A 29 0.28 -6.55 14.22
N TRP A 30 0.88 -5.88 13.23
CA TRP A 30 1.97 -4.94 13.46
C TRP A 30 1.54 -3.48 13.34
N GLU A 31 0.61 -3.15 12.46
CA GLU A 31 0.12 -1.77 12.24
C GLU A 31 -0.35 -1.07 13.53
N TYR A 32 -1.05 -1.80 14.41
CA TYR A 32 -1.58 -1.25 15.67
C TYR A 32 -0.70 -1.55 16.90
N ASN A 33 0.47 -2.13 16.69
CA ASN A 33 1.44 -2.35 17.75
C ASN A 33 2.36 -1.13 17.85
N GLU A 34 2.07 -0.23 18.79
CA GLU A 34 2.87 0.98 19.01
C GLU A 34 4.26 0.70 19.62
N SER A 35 4.56 -0.56 20.00
CA SER A 35 5.86 -0.96 20.53
C SER A 35 6.76 -1.51 19.43
N GLY A 36 7.62 -0.64 18.90
CA GLY A 36 8.72 -1.03 18.00
C GLY A 36 9.58 -2.20 18.54
N PRO A 37 9.98 -2.22 19.83
CA PRO A 37 10.68 -3.35 20.41
C PRO A 37 9.94 -4.69 20.29
N ASN A 38 8.61 -4.71 20.50
CA ASN A 38 7.82 -5.94 20.38
C ASN A 38 7.78 -6.43 18.92
N ILE A 39 7.57 -5.53 17.95
CA ILE A 39 7.62 -5.86 16.52
C ILE A 39 8.98 -6.44 16.15
N HIS A 40 10.07 -5.82 16.61
CA HIS A 40 11.42 -6.28 16.32
C HIS A 40 11.76 -7.63 17.00
N GLN A 41 11.19 -7.91 18.16
CA GLN A 41 11.32 -9.22 18.80
C GLN A 41 10.62 -10.30 17.96
N GLU A 42 9.36 -10.09 17.59
CA GLU A 42 8.62 -11.06 16.77
C GLU A 42 9.27 -11.25 15.39
N LEU A 43 9.79 -10.18 14.79
CA LEU A 43 10.58 -10.26 13.56
C LEU A 43 11.79 -11.20 13.72
N GLN A 44 12.47 -11.18 14.87
CA GLN A 44 13.57 -12.12 15.14
C GLN A 44 13.06 -13.55 15.31
N GLU A 45 11.92 -13.75 15.97
CA GLU A 45 11.28 -15.06 16.15
C GLU A 45 10.84 -15.67 14.80
N LEU A 46 10.45 -14.84 13.83
CA LEU A 46 10.18 -15.22 12.43
C LEU A 46 11.46 -15.50 11.61
N GLY A 47 12.65 -15.38 12.21
CA GLY A 47 13.94 -15.61 11.55
C GLY A 47 14.52 -14.38 10.85
N GLY A 48 13.95 -13.20 11.05
CA GLY A 48 14.40 -11.94 10.46
C GLY A 48 13.87 -11.69 9.05
N LEU A 49 14.01 -10.44 8.58
CA LEU A 49 13.37 -9.94 7.35
C LEU A 49 13.62 -10.81 6.10
N LYS A 50 14.84 -11.34 5.95
CA LYS A 50 15.22 -12.17 4.79
C LYS A 50 14.49 -13.51 4.73
N ASN A 51 13.92 -13.96 5.85
CA ASN A 51 13.20 -15.22 5.97
C ASN A 51 11.68 -15.05 5.90
N ILE A 52 11.19 -13.81 5.72
CA ILE A 52 9.77 -13.56 5.49
C ILE A 52 9.46 -13.79 4.01
N THR A 53 8.45 -14.63 3.75
CA THR A 53 7.78 -14.70 2.44
C THR A 53 6.48 -13.92 2.55
N VAL A 54 6.37 -12.83 1.78
CA VAL A 54 5.19 -11.96 1.77
C VAL A 54 4.12 -12.59 0.89
N GLU A 55 3.17 -13.29 1.51
CA GLU A 55 2.08 -13.97 0.82
C GLU A 55 0.79 -14.01 1.67
N LEU A 56 -0.33 -14.23 0.99
CA LEU A 56 -1.62 -14.45 1.64
C LEU A 56 -1.65 -15.81 2.36
N PRO A 57 -2.37 -15.95 3.49
CA PRO A 57 -3.25 -14.93 4.08
C PRO A 57 -2.57 -13.99 5.09
N ASP A 58 -1.30 -14.24 5.43
CA ASP A 58 -0.66 -13.59 6.59
C ASP A 58 -0.12 -12.19 6.29
N TRP A 59 0.18 -11.90 5.02
CA TRP A 59 0.74 -10.63 4.57
C TRP A 59 -0.08 -10.01 3.44
N PRO A 60 -1.38 -9.72 3.64
CA PRO A 60 -2.14 -8.92 2.71
C PRO A 60 -1.62 -7.47 2.70
N VAL A 61 -1.84 -6.76 1.59
CA VAL A 61 -1.69 -5.31 1.55
C VAL A 61 -2.88 -4.61 2.23
N SER A 62 -2.64 -3.45 2.82
CA SER A 62 -3.67 -2.62 3.47
C SER A 62 -4.40 -1.72 2.47
N ASP A 63 -5.18 -0.76 2.96
CA ASP A 63 -5.81 0.29 2.16
C ASP A 63 -4.80 1.17 1.44
N ASP A 64 -3.58 1.33 1.98
CA ASP A 64 -2.51 2.12 1.38
C ASP A 64 -2.21 1.68 -0.06
N THR A 65 -1.94 0.38 -0.28
CA THR A 65 -1.67 -0.12 -1.64
C THR A 65 -2.91 -0.09 -2.53
N VAL A 66 -4.12 -0.31 -1.97
CA VAL A 66 -5.37 -0.22 -2.76
C VAL A 66 -5.55 1.19 -3.31
N LEU A 67 -5.37 2.22 -2.48
CA LEU A 67 -5.50 3.61 -2.92
C LEU A 67 -4.31 4.04 -3.80
N HIS A 68 -3.10 3.57 -3.52
CA HIS A 68 -1.94 3.83 -4.38
C HIS A 68 -2.15 3.27 -5.80
N LEU A 69 -2.67 2.04 -5.94
CA LEU A 69 -3.03 1.47 -7.23
C LEU A 69 -4.15 2.27 -7.90
N ALA A 70 -5.18 2.67 -7.15
CA ALA A 70 -6.24 3.51 -7.68
C ALA A 70 -5.72 4.84 -8.25
N THR A 71 -4.76 5.49 -7.56
CA THR A 71 -4.08 6.69 -8.09
C THR A 71 -3.31 6.39 -9.36
N ALA A 72 -2.52 5.31 -9.37
CA ALA A 72 -1.70 4.92 -10.51
C ALA A 72 -2.56 4.59 -11.75
N GLU A 73 -3.64 3.85 -11.57
CA GLU A 73 -4.61 3.51 -12.63
C GLU A 73 -5.25 4.77 -13.24
N ALA A 74 -5.63 5.75 -12.41
CA ALA A 74 -6.16 7.01 -12.90
C ALA A 74 -5.12 7.81 -13.71
N LEU A 75 -3.88 7.86 -13.24
CA LEU A 75 -2.79 8.59 -13.91
C LEU A 75 -2.45 8.00 -15.29
N VAL A 76 -2.49 6.67 -15.45
CA VAL A 76 -2.14 6.03 -16.74
C VAL A 76 -3.21 6.19 -17.81
N THR A 77 -4.37 6.78 -17.49
CA THR A 77 -5.41 7.11 -18.50
C THR A 77 -4.97 8.22 -19.46
N GLY A 78 -3.97 9.03 -19.08
CA GLY A 78 -3.49 10.17 -19.87
C GLY A 78 -4.40 11.40 -19.81
N LYS A 79 -5.39 11.43 -18.92
CA LYS A 79 -6.19 12.62 -18.63
C LYS A 79 -5.35 13.65 -17.86
N GLU A 80 -5.72 14.92 -17.99
CA GLU A 80 -5.04 16.05 -17.34
C GLU A 80 -6.05 17.02 -16.72
N GLY A 81 -5.58 17.92 -15.85
CA GLY A 81 -6.43 18.95 -15.25
C GLY A 81 -7.61 18.38 -14.46
N GLU A 82 -8.80 19.00 -14.63
CA GLU A 82 -10.02 18.59 -13.94
C GLU A 82 -10.44 17.15 -14.30
N ASP A 83 -10.27 16.74 -15.56
CA ASP A 83 -10.63 15.38 -15.98
C ASP A 83 -9.82 14.30 -15.27
N LEU A 84 -8.55 14.58 -14.97
CA LEU A 84 -7.72 13.70 -14.14
C LEU A 84 -8.21 13.63 -12.70
N LEU A 85 -8.61 14.76 -12.12
CA LEU A 85 -9.14 14.80 -10.75
C LEU A 85 -10.42 13.96 -10.63
N GLN A 86 -11.31 14.06 -11.62
CA GLN A 86 -12.52 13.23 -11.70
C GLN A 86 -12.18 11.74 -11.87
N GLU A 87 -11.12 11.42 -12.63
CA GLU A 87 -10.66 10.04 -12.79
C GLU A 87 -10.13 9.46 -11.47
N VAL A 88 -9.28 10.21 -10.77
CA VAL A 88 -8.75 9.82 -9.46
C VAL A 88 -9.88 9.61 -8.47
N ALA A 89 -10.85 10.53 -8.41
CA ALA A 89 -12.01 10.40 -7.53
C ALA A 89 -12.83 9.13 -7.85
N SER A 90 -13.08 8.85 -9.13
CA SER A 90 -13.78 7.64 -9.58
C SER A 90 -13.03 6.36 -9.18
N HIS A 91 -11.71 6.33 -9.37
CA HIS A 91 -10.88 5.19 -8.97
C HIS A 91 -10.83 4.99 -7.45
N TYR A 92 -10.81 6.05 -6.65
CA TYR A 92 -10.91 5.92 -5.19
C TYR A 92 -12.24 5.34 -4.75
N VAL A 93 -13.37 5.82 -5.29
CA VAL A 93 -14.70 5.26 -4.99
C VAL A 93 -14.78 3.77 -5.38
N LYS A 94 -14.16 3.40 -6.51
CA LYS A 94 -14.07 1.99 -6.93
C LYS A 94 -13.19 1.18 -5.97
N GLY A 95 -12.04 1.71 -5.55
CA GLY A 95 -11.10 1.09 -4.62
C GLY A 95 -11.73 0.77 -3.26
N MET A 96 -12.69 1.58 -2.80
CA MET A 96 -13.43 1.30 -1.56
C MET A 96 -14.17 -0.04 -1.53
N LYS A 97 -14.39 -0.68 -2.69
CA LYS A 97 -14.99 -2.02 -2.78
C LYS A 97 -14.03 -3.15 -2.37
N ASP A 98 -12.73 -2.89 -2.30
CA ASP A 98 -11.68 -3.85 -1.93
C ASP A 98 -11.05 -3.50 -0.56
N MET A 99 -11.85 -2.96 0.36
CA MET A 99 -11.35 -2.52 1.68
C MET A 99 -11.61 -3.52 2.82
N GLU A 100 -12.31 -4.62 2.53
CA GLU A 100 -12.60 -5.65 3.52
C GLU A 100 -11.31 -6.28 4.04
N GLY A 101 -11.12 -6.24 5.36
CA GLY A 101 -9.91 -6.78 5.98
C GLY A 101 -8.63 -5.97 5.74
N ARG A 102 -8.72 -4.72 5.21
CA ARG A 102 -7.57 -3.87 4.87
C ARG A 102 -7.44 -2.58 5.69
N LYS A 103 -8.39 -2.34 6.60
CA LYS A 103 -8.39 -1.22 7.57
C LYS A 103 -8.26 0.19 6.98
N PRO A 104 -9.17 0.59 6.08
CA PRO A 104 -9.20 1.97 5.61
C PRO A 104 -9.24 2.98 6.76
N GLY A 105 -8.42 4.02 6.65
CA GLY A 105 -8.39 5.11 7.63
C GLY A 105 -9.74 5.84 7.77
N PRO A 106 -10.00 6.51 8.91
CA PRO A 106 -11.28 7.20 9.15
C PRO A 106 -11.64 8.23 8.08
N SER A 107 -10.67 8.99 7.55
CA SER A 107 -10.95 9.97 6.48
C SER A 107 -11.42 9.31 5.18
N SER A 108 -10.89 8.12 4.86
CA SER A 108 -11.30 7.33 3.69
C SER A 108 -12.73 6.81 3.82
N ILE A 109 -13.15 6.43 5.04
CA ILE A 109 -14.50 5.91 5.31
C ILE A 109 -15.53 7.05 5.48
N LEU A 110 -15.14 8.12 6.19
CA LEU A 110 -16.07 9.15 6.66
C LEU A 110 -16.19 10.33 5.69
N GLY A 111 -15.25 10.48 4.74
CA GLY A 111 -15.24 11.59 3.79
C GLY A 111 -15.12 12.96 4.46
N LYS A 112 -14.38 13.03 5.57
CA LYS A 112 -14.16 14.24 6.39
C LYS A 112 -12.70 14.40 6.77
#